data_AF-A0A6J7N195-F1
#
_entry.id   AF-A0A6J7N195-F1
#
_cell.length_a   1.000
_cell.length_b   1.000
_cell.length_c   1.000
_cell.angle_alpha   90.00
_cell.angle_beta   90.00
_cell.angle_gamma   90.00
#
_symmetry.space_group_name_H-M   'P 1'
#
loop_
_entity.id
_entity.type
_entity.pdbx_description
1 polymer ?
#
loop_
_entity_poly.entity_id
_entity_poly.type
_entity_poly.pdbx_seq_one_letter_code
_entity_poly.pdbx_strand_id
1 'polypeptide(L)'
;MSIGATDDVYAALEHHLHPYLRERLAPRIHVSVAASETEIAKAAFGIEHLVEVEREQSMVLKLRDALGAGSKAVAGLGAVLDCLNERRVATLLLSNGFEESGWSCPCGALAMKGPKCPVDGQEMSRVDDVVSDAVDAALLEGAQIVTCEANADLDVHGRIGALLRY
;
A
#
# COMPACT_ATOMS: atom_id res chain seq x y z
N MET A 1 -10.36 -7.36 -11.60
CA MET A 1 -10.65 -8.28 -12.72
C MET A 1 -11.48 -7.50 -13.72
N SER A 2 -11.04 -7.41 -14.97
CA SER A 2 -11.70 -6.68 -16.05
C SER A 2 -12.26 -7.66 -17.08
N ILE A 3 -13.42 -7.33 -17.66
CA ILE A 3 -14.08 -8.11 -18.71
C ILE A 3 -14.42 -7.16 -19.87
N GLY A 4 -13.94 -7.47 -21.07
CA GLY A 4 -14.33 -6.77 -22.30
C GLY A 4 -15.42 -7.55 -23.04
N ALA A 5 -16.59 -6.94 -23.22
CA ALA A 5 -17.71 -7.51 -23.96
C ALA A 5 -18.64 -6.40 -24.48
N THR A 6 -19.43 -6.69 -25.51
CA THR A 6 -20.52 -5.82 -25.96
C THR A 6 -21.63 -5.77 -24.90
N ASP A 7 -22.52 -4.77 -24.98
CA ASP A 7 -23.41 -4.47 -23.86
C ASP A 7 -24.38 -5.59 -23.50
N ASP A 8 -24.88 -6.25 -24.54
CA ASP A 8 -25.72 -7.44 -24.52
C ASP A 8 -24.99 -8.66 -23.91
N VAL A 9 -23.74 -8.89 -24.31
CA VAL A 9 -22.94 -10.03 -23.83
C VAL A 9 -22.52 -9.83 -22.38
N TYR A 10 -22.17 -8.60 -21.98
CA TYR A 10 -21.83 -8.31 -20.59
C TYR A 10 -23.05 -8.50 -19.67
N ALA A 11 -24.22 -7.97 -20.04
CA ALA A 11 -25.41 -8.06 -19.19
C ALA A 11 -25.84 -9.52 -18.96
N ALA A 12 -25.72 -10.37 -19.99
CA ALA A 12 -25.94 -11.80 -19.85
C ALA A 12 -24.89 -12.46 -18.94
N LEU A 13 -23.61 -12.10 -19.08
CA LEU A 13 -22.53 -12.67 -18.29
C LEU A 13 -22.59 -12.25 -16.80
N GLU A 14 -22.92 -10.99 -16.52
CA GLU A 14 -23.09 -10.45 -15.16
C GLU A 14 -24.18 -11.19 -14.39
N HIS A 15 -25.28 -11.55 -15.07
CA HIS A 15 -26.37 -12.31 -14.46
C HIS A 15 -25.95 -13.72 -14.04
N HIS A 16 -25.01 -14.32 -14.78
CA HIS A 16 -24.47 -15.66 -14.50
C HIS A 16 -23.25 -15.67 -13.59
N LEU A 17 -22.66 -14.50 -13.30
CA LEU A 17 -21.56 -14.36 -12.35
C LEU A 17 -22.06 -14.55 -10.91
N HIS A 18 -21.33 -15.37 -10.15
CA HIS A 18 -21.55 -15.53 -8.72
C HIS A 18 -21.41 -14.17 -8.01
N PRO A 19 -22.23 -13.84 -6.98
CA PRO A 19 -22.21 -12.53 -6.31
C PRO A 19 -20.81 -12.04 -5.89
N TYR A 20 -19.99 -12.96 -5.37
CA TYR A 20 -18.59 -12.72 -5.00
C TYR A 20 -17.72 -12.16 -6.16
N LEU A 21 -17.97 -12.56 -7.40
CA LEU A 21 -17.22 -12.07 -8.56
C LEU A 21 -17.77 -10.73 -9.05
N ARG A 22 -19.08 -10.48 -8.90
CA ARG A 22 -19.68 -9.17 -9.22
C ARG A 22 -19.10 -8.05 -8.36
N GLU A 23 -18.90 -8.30 -7.06
CA GLU A 23 -18.29 -7.35 -6.12
C GLU A 23 -16.81 -7.05 -6.41
N ARG A 24 -16.14 -7.87 -7.24
CA ARG A 24 -14.70 -7.74 -7.58
C ARG A 24 -14.46 -7.27 -9.02
N LEU A 25 -15.52 -6.92 -9.75
CA LEU A 25 -15.42 -6.37 -11.09
C LEU A 25 -14.92 -4.93 -11.02
N ALA A 26 -13.97 -4.60 -11.89
CA ALA A 26 -13.55 -3.23 -12.08
C ALA A 26 -14.65 -2.41 -12.80
N PRO A 27 -14.66 -1.07 -12.67
CA PRO A 27 -15.62 -0.20 -13.34
C PRO A 27 -15.72 -0.46 -14.84
N ARG A 28 -16.93 -0.37 -15.38
CA ARG A 28 -17.22 -0.65 -16.79
C ARG A 28 -16.75 0.50 -17.68
N ILE A 29 -16.11 0.16 -18.80
CA ILE A 29 -15.81 1.13 -19.87
C ILE A 29 -16.42 0.64 -21.18
N HIS A 30 -17.08 1.56 -21.86
CA HIS A 30 -17.55 1.36 -23.22
C HIS A 30 -16.42 1.71 -24.19
N VAL A 31 -15.85 0.68 -24.81
CA VAL A 31 -14.87 0.83 -25.89
C VAL A 31 -15.55 0.44 -27.20
N SER A 32 -15.39 1.27 -28.24
CA SER A 32 -15.96 0.99 -29.56
C SER A 32 -15.39 -0.31 -30.13
N VAL A 33 -16.21 -1.08 -30.85
CA VAL A 33 -15.77 -2.29 -31.57
C VAL A 33 -14.72 -1.96 -32.65
N ALA A 34 -14.68 -0.72 -33.12
CA ALA A 34 -13.70 -0.21 -34.07
C ALA A 34 -12.42 0.35 -33.41
N ALA A 35 -12.32 0.26 -32.08
CA ALA A 35 -11.15 0.77 -31.36
C ALA A 35 -9.90 -0.04 -31.73
N SER A 36 -8.82 0.68 -31.98
CA SER A 36 -7.50 0.10 -32.13
C SER A 36 -7.02 -0.54 -30.84
N GLU A 37 -6.09 -1.48 -30.94
CA GLU A 37 -5.44 -2.12 -29.79
C GLU A 37 -4.86 -1.09 -28.81
N THR A 38 -4.35 0.05 -29.31
CA THR A 38 -3.85 1.15 -28.48
C THR A 38 -4.94 1.89 -27.70
N GLU A 39 -6.14 2.02 -28.26
CA GLU A 39 -7.29 2.64 -27.58
C GLU A 39 -7.86 1.71 -26.50
N ILE A 40 -7.89 0.40 -26.78
CA ILE A 40 -8.26 -0.63 -25.79
C ILE A 40 -7.26 -0.65 -24.63
N ALA A 41 -5.95 -0.63 -24.93
CA ALA A 41 -4.90 -0.59 -23.91
C ALA A 41 -4.97 0.66 -23.04
N LYS A 42 -5.22 1.84 -23.64
CA LYS A 42 -5.42 3.09 -22.88
C LYS A 42 -6.66 3.03 -21.98
N ALA A 43 -7.76 2.48 -22.48
CA ALA A 43 -8.98 2.32 -21.70
C ALA A 43 -8.77 1.36 -20.52
N ALA A 44 -8.12 0.21 -20.76
CA ALA A 44 -7.79 -0.76 -19.70
C ALA A 44 -6.86 -0.16 -18.64
N PHE A 45 -5.81 0.55 -19.06
CA PHE A 45 -4.89 1.26 -18.17
C PHE A 45 -5.62 2.30 -17.30
N GLY A 46 -6.58 3.03 -17.88
CA GLY A 46 -7.42 3.97 -17.14
C GLY A 46 -8.25 3.32 -16.04
N ILE A 47 -8.75 2.10 -16.24
CA ILE A 47 -9.50 1.35 -15.22
C ILE A 47 -8.58 0.91 -14.09
N GLU A 48 -7.44 0.32 -14.44
CA GLU A 48 -6.48 -0.19 -13.46
C GLU A 48 -6.02 0.94 -12.55
N HIS A 49 -5.69 2.10 -13.12
CA HIS A 49 -5.31 3.27 -12.35
C HIS A 49 -6.43 3.79 -11.45
N LEU A 50 -7.69 3.85 -11.93
CA LEU A 50 -8.82 4.26 -11.08
C LEU A 50 -9.05 3.31 -9.91
N VAL A 51 -8.95 1.99 -10.13
CA VAL A 51 -9.10 0.97 -9.08
C VAL A 51 -7.94 1.04 -8.08
N GLU A 52 -6.72 1.33 -8.53
CA GLU A 52 -5.57 1.54 -7.66
C GLU A 52 -5.76 2.78 -6.78
N VAL A 53 -6.15 3.91 -7.36
CA VAL A 53 -6.42 5.16 -6.62
C VAL A 53 -7.53 4.97 -5.58
N GLU A 54 -8.65 4.32 -5.94
CA GLU A 54 -9.72 4.03 -4.98
C GLU A 54 -9.24 3.12 -3.84
N ARG A 55 -8.41 2.12 -4.15
CA ARG A 55 -7.84 1.22 -3.14
C ARG A 55 -6.87 1.95 -2.22
N GLU A 56 -5.99 2.78 -2.75
CA GLU A 56 -5.07 3.62 -2.00
C GLU A 56 -5.83 4.55 -1.05
N GLN A 57 -6.81 5.29 -1.57
CA GLN A 57 -7.66 6.19 -0.77
C GLN A 57 -8.40 5.44 0.34
N SER A 58 -8.95 4.26 0.04
CA SER A 58 -9.62 3.42 1.04
C SER A 58 -8.68 2.99 2.16
N MET A 59 -7.42 2.67 1.84
CA MET A 59 -6.43 2.27 2.83
C MET A 59 -5.94 3.44 3.68
N VAL A 60 -5.75 4.61 3.08
CA VAL A 60 -5.39 5.84 3.83
C VAL A 60 -6.52 6.25 4.77
N LEU A 61 -7.78 6.16 4.33
CA LEU A 61 -8.93 6.42 5.20
C LEU A 61 -8.96 5.47 6.40
N LYS A 62 -8.76 4.17 6.16
CA LYS A 62 -8.68 3.16 7.24
C LYS A 62 -7.55 3.45 8.23
N LEU A 63 -6.38 3.84 7.72
CA LEU A 63 -5.25 4.23 8.55
C LEU A 63 -5.64 5.41 9.44
N ARG A 64 -6.25 6.45 8.87
CA ARG A 64 -6.67 7.66 9.59
C ARG A 64 -7.72 7.37 10.66
N ASP A 65 -8.72 6.56 10.35
CA ASP A 65 -9.75 6.15 11.30
C ASP A 65 -9.16 5.36 12.47
N ALA A 66 -8.24 4.43 12.18
CA ALA A 66 -7.54 3.64 13.19
C ALA A 66 -6.61 4.50 14.08
N LEU A 67 -5.91 5.48 13.50
CA LEU A 67 -5.12 6.48 14.24
C LEU A 67 -6.01 7.33 15.14
N GLY A 68 -7.14 7.82 14.64
CA GLY A 68 -8.11 8.62 15.41
C GLY A 68 -8.75 7.83 16.55
N ALA A 69 -8.99 6.54 16.36
CA ALA A 69 -9.47 5.62 17.40
C ALA A 69 -8.37 5.23 18.41
N GLY A 70 -7.10 5.54 18.13
CA GLY A 70 -5.96 5.18 18.98
C GLY A 70 -5.70 3.68 19.06
N SER A 71 -6.12 2.91 18.05
CA SER A 71 -5.97 1.44 18.06
C SER A 71 -5.56 0.91 16.70
N LYS A 72 -4.62 -0.05 16.69
CA LYS A 72 -4.18 -0.82 15.51
C LYS A 72 -3.62 -0.01 14.33
N ALA A 73 -3.12 1.19 14.57
CA ALA A 73 -2.40 1.95 13.57
C ALA A 73 -1.30 2.81 14.20
N VAL A 74 -0.24 3.04 13.44
CA VAL A 74 0.84 3.98 13.77
C VAL A 74 1.19 4.81 12.54
N ALA A 75 1.67 6.02 12.79
CA ALA A 75 2.09 6.96 11.76
C ALA A 75 3.45 7.55 12.10
N GLY A 76 4.22 7.87 11.07
CA GLY A 76 5.58 8.37 11.19
C GLY A 76 6.62 7.24 11.26
N LEU A 77 7.78 7.51 10.66
CA LEU A 77 8.80 6.50 10.40
C LEU A 77 9.28 5.79 11.67
N GLY A 78 9.57 6.52 12.75
CA GLY A 78 10.04 5.91 14.01
C GLY A 78 9.08 4.86 14.57
N ALA A 79 7.80 5.22 14.71
CA ALA A 79 6.78 4.31 15.24
C ALA A 79 6.52 3.11 14.32
N VAL A 80 6.62 3.31 13.00
CA VAL A 80 6.51 2.23 12.00
C VAL A 80 7.69 1.27 12.12
N LEU A 81 8.93 1.78 12.21
CA LEU A 81 10.12 0.93 12.39
C LEU A 81 10.05 0.12 13.69
N ASP A 82 9.59 0.73 14.79
CA ASP A 82 9.39 0.01 16.06
C ASP A 82 8.37 -1.13 15.89
N CYS A 83 7.24 -0.87 15.22
CA CYS A 83 6.22 -1.90 14.97
C CYS A 83 6.69 -2.99 13.98
N LEU A 84 7.56 -2.66 13.03
CA LEU A 84 8.22 -3.63 12.15
C LEU A 84 9.17 -4.52 12.95
N ASN A 85 10.01 -3.94 13.80
CA ASN A 85 10.89 -4.72 14.69
C ASN A 85 10.08 -5.69 15.59
N GLU A 86 8.88 -5.30 16.00
CA GLU A 86 7.94 -6.14 16.76
C GLU A 86 7.14 -7.15 15.91
N ARG A 87 7.27 -7.13 14.57
CA ARG A 87 6.53 -7.95 13.61
C ARG A 87 5.01 -7.79 13.64
N ARG A 88 4.57 -6.59 13.98
CA ARG A 88 3.14 -6.26 14.20
C ARG A 88 2.46 -5.66 12.98
N VAL A 89 3.22 -5.32 11.94
CA VAL A 89 2.68 -4.66 10.76
C VAL A 89 1.88 -5.65 9.89
N ALA A 90 0.63 -5.29 9.61
CA ALA A 90 -0.23 -5.98 8.66
C ALA A 90 -0.16 -5.33 7.27
N THR A 91 -0.16 -4.00 7.24
CA THR A 91 -0.11 -3.22 6.00
C THR A 91 0.76 -2.00 6.23
N LEU A 92 1.77 -1.82 5.38
CA LEU A 92 2.64 -0.66 5.32
C LEU A 92 2.14 0.29 4.23
N LEU A 93 1.91 1.55 4.59
CA LEU A 93 1.53 2.62 3.68
C LEU A 93 2.70 3.62 3.61
N LEU A 94 3.14 3.96 2.41
CA LEU A 94 4.20 4.95 2.20
C LEU A 94 3.86 5.89 1.03
N SER A 95 4.21 7.16 1.14
CA SER A 95 4.14 8.09 0.02
C SER A 95 5.19 7.71 -1.02
N ASN A 96 4.83 7.78 -2.31
CA ASN A 96 5.77 7.52 -3.39
C ASN A 96 7.00 8.47 -3.30
N GLY A 97 8.20 7.93 -3.49
CA GLY A 97 9.46 8.68 -3.39
C GLY A 97 9.76 9.23 -1.97
N PHE A 98 9.25 8.59 -0.93
CA PHE A 98 9.65 8.89 0.44
C PHE A 98 10.94 8.16 0.79
N GLU A 99 12.00 8.93 1.05
CA GLU A 99 13.32 8.45 1.44
C GLU A 99 13.74 9.19 2.70
N GLU A 100 14.29 8.48 3.67
CA GLU A 100 14.79 9.04 4.92
C GLU A 100 15.99 8.24 5.40
N SER A 101 17.00 8.93 5.93
CA SER A 101 18.17 8.27 6.51
C SER A 101 17.85 7.67 7.87
N GLY A 102 18.49 6.56 8.20
CA GLY A 102 18.29 5.88 9.47
C GLY A 102 19.44 4.95 9.82
N TRP A 103 19.12 3.93 10.61
CA TRP A 103 20.08 2.96 11.13
C TRP A 103 19.58 1.55 10.88
N SER A 104 20.49 0.69 10.44
CA SER A 104 20.25 -0.73 10.20
C SER A 104 21.22 -1.56 11.03
N CYS A 105 20.69 -2.59 11.70
CA CYS A 105 21.48 -3.50 12.51
C CYS A 105 21.66 -4.84 11.79
N PRO A 106 22.82 -5.51 11.94
CA PRO A 106 23.02 -6.87 11.40
C PRO A 106 21.98 -7.91 11.87
N CYS A 107 21.27 -7.69 12.99
CA CYS A 107 20.18 -8.57 13.42
C CYS A 107 18.87 -8.39 12.62
N GLY A 108 18.81 -7.41 11.72
CA GLY A 108 17.63 -7.06 10.92
C GLY A 108 16.76 -5.95 11.54
N ALA A 109 17.14 -5.40 12.70
CA ALA A 109 16.41 -4.30 13.31
C ALA A 109 16.71 -2.95 12.64
N LEU A 110 15.69 -2.12 12.50
CA LEU A 110 15.77 -0.80 11.89
C LEU A 110 15.41 0.28 12.91
N ALA A 111 16.07 1.44 12.85
CA ALA A 111 15.79 2.53 13.78
C ALA A 111 16.03 3.91 13.17
N MET A 112 15.25 4.90 13.62
CA MET A 112 15.50 6.31 13.29
C MET A 112 16.68 6.90 14.08
N LYS A 113 16.93 6.37 15.28
CA LYS A 113 17.97 6.86 16.19
C LYS A 113 18.92 5.72 16.53
N GLY A 114 20.19 5.93 16.24
CA GLY A 114 21.29 5.05 16.62
C GLY A 114 22.22 5.71 17.66
N PRO A 115 23.45 5.19 17.84
CA PRO A 115 24.02 4.05 17.12
C PRO A 115 23.72 2.70 17.79
N LYS A 116 22.94 2.64 18.88
CA LYS A 116 22.61 1.38 19.55
C LYS A 116 21.31 0.79 19.07
N CYS A 117 21.34 -0.50 18.76
CA CYS A 117 20.18 -1.26 18.36
C CYS A 117 19.15 -1.40 19.50
N PRO A 118 17.85 -1.12 19.25
CA PRO A 118 16.81 -1.28 20.25
C PRO A 118 16.51 -2.75 20.58
N VAL A 119 16.90 -3.71 19.74
CA VAL A 119 16.58 -5.14 19.87
C VAL A 119 17.69 -5.92 20.58
N ASP A 120 18.94 -5.78 20.13
CA ASP A 120 20.07 -6.58 20.64
C ASP A 120 21.18 -5.74 21.30
N GLY A 121 21.06 -4.41 21.28
CA GLY A 121 22.03 -3.48 21.87
C GLY A 121 23.36 -3.34 21.12
N GLN A 122 23.52 -3.99 19.97
CA GLN A 122 24.73 -3.88 19.14
C GLN A 122 24.84 -2.51 18.47
N GLU A 123 26.03 -2.21 17.96
CA GLU A 123 26.27 -1.00 17.17
C GLU A 123 25.66 -1.15 15.78
N MET A 124 24.88 -0.15 15.37
CA MET A 124 24.18 -0.11 14.10
C MET A 124 24.99 0.66 13.06
N SER A 125 24.77 0.32 11.80
CA SER A 125 25.29 1.06 10.65
C SER A 125 24.28 2.12 10.21
N ARG A 126 24.75 3.34 9.94
CA ARG A 126 23.90 4.37 9.33
C ARG A 126 23.65 4.03 7.87
N VAL A 127 22.40 4.18 7.43
CA VAL A 127 21.97 4.00 6.04
C VAL A 127 21.33 5.29 5.53
N ASP A 128 21.50 5.57 4.25
CA ASP A 128 20.96 6.78 3.62
C ASP A 128 19.46 6.67 3.34
N ASP A 129 18.96 5.46 3.13
CA ASP A 129 17.53 5.16 2.97
C ASP A 129 17.13 3.95 3.85
N VAL A 130 16.56 4.24 5.01
CA VAL A 130 15.99 3.22 5.91
C VAL A 130 14.57 2.83 5.50
N VAL A 131 13.92 3.61 4.63
CA VAL A 131 12.57 3.33 4.14
C VAL A 131 12.60 2.13 3.21
N SER A 132 13.59 2.03 2.32
CA SER A 132 13.81 0.83 1.50
C SER A 132 13.99 -0.42 2.38
N ASP A 133 14.85 -0.36 3.40
CA ASP A 133 15.05 -1.47 4.33
C ASP A 133 13.75 -1.84 5.06
N ALA A 134 12.91 -0.85 5.41
CA ALA A 134 11.62 -1.08 6.06
C ALA A 134 10.61 -1.79 5.13
N VAL A 135 10.62 -1.44 3.84
CA VAL A 135 9.82 -2.13 2.81
C VAL A 135 10.26 -3.58 2.67
N ASP A 136 11.56 -3.84 2.62
CA ASP A 136 12.11 -5.20 2.55
C ASP A 136 11.76 -6.02 3.79
N ALA A 137 11.88 -5.43 4.99
CA ALA A 137 11.46 -6.08 6.23
C ALA A 137 9.96 -6.41 6.24
N ALA A 138 9.11 -5.47 5.81
CA ALA A 138 7.67 -5.67 5.70
C ALA A 138 7.31 -6.81 4.71
N LEU A 139 8.01 -6.89 3.57
CA LEU A 139 7.85 -7.99 2.60
C LEU A 139 8.20 -9.34 3.22
N LEU A 140 9.35 -9.42 3.90
CA LEU A 140 9.81 -10.66 4.56
C LEU A 140 8.82 -11.14 5.64
N GLU A 141 8.11 -10.22 6.28
CA GLU A 141 7.07 -10.52 7.27
C GLU A 141 5.70 -10.83 6.66
N GLY A 142 5.55 -10.76 5.34
CA GLY A 142 4.29 -10.95 4.64
C GLY A 142 3.28 -9.83 4.90
N ALA A 143 3.74 -8.62 5.18
CA ALA A 143 2.87 -7.44 5.23
C ALA A 143 2.48 -7.01 3.80
N GLN A 144 1.29 -6.44 3.67
CA GLN A 144 0.88 -5.82 2.41
C GLN A 144 1.53 -4.43 2.30
N ILE A 145 2.09 -4.10 1.15
CA ILE A 145 2.60 -2.75 0.88
C ILE A 145 1.62 -1.99 -0.02
N VAL A 146 1.39 -0.73 0.33
CA VAL A 146 0.59 0.20 -0.45
C VAL A 146 1.39 1.50 -0.61
N THR A 147 1.87 1.73 -1.81
CA THR A 147 2.45 3.02 -2.18
C THR A 147 1.32 3.97 -2.53
N CYS A 148 1.32 5.17 -1.97
CA CYS A 148 0.30 6.18 -2.21
C CYS A 148 0.88 7.31 -3.07
N GLU A 149 0.21 7.65 -4.17
CA GLU A 149 0.58 8.83 -4.96
C GLU A 149 -0.03 10.11 -4.36
N ALA A 150 0.83 11.07 -3.99
CA ALA A 150 0.47 12.44 -3.62
C ALA A 150 -0.74 12.59 -2.66
N ASN A 151 -0.82 11.74 -1.63
CA ASN A 151 -1.93 11.78 -0.68
C ASN A 151 -1.63 12.74 0.48
N ALA A 152 -2.26 13.92 0.45
CA ALA A 152 -2.07 14.98 1.44
C ALA A 152 -2.31 14.51 2.89
N ASP A 153 -3.21 13.57 3.12
CA ASP A 153 -3.48 13.05 4.46
C ASP A 153 -2.29 12.22 4.99
N LEU A 154 -1.68 11.39 4.14
CA LEU A 154 -0.51 10.60 4.53
C LEU A 154 0.71 11.51 4.78
N ASP A 155 0.84 12.57 3.98
CA ASP A 155 1.92 13.54 4.15
C ASP A 155 1.82 14.30 5.49
N VAL A 156 0.61 14.66 5.94
CA VAL A 156 0.38 15.25 7.27
C VAL A 156 0.78 14.29 8.39
N HIS A 157 0.63 12.99 8.17
CA HIS A 157 0.96 11.94 9.12
C HIS A 157 2.42 11.45 9.04
N GLY A 158 3.27 12.15 8.27
CA GLY A 158 4.70 11.87 8.20
C GLY A 158 5.12 10.96 7.04
N ARG A 159 4.33 10.93 5.96
CA ARG A 159 4.61 10.25 4.67
C ARG A 159 4.75 8.72 4.75
N ILE A 160 4.55 8.14 5.92
CA ILE A 160 4.56 6.69 6.17
C ILE A 160 3.64 6.36 7.35
N GLY A 161 2.97 5.22 7.26
CA GLY A 161 2.13 4.69 8.32
C GLY A 161 1.94 3.19 8.20
N ALA A 162 1.45 2.56 9.26
CA ALA A 162 1.21 1.13 9.27
C ALA A 162 -0.10 0.79 10.00
N LEU A 163 -0.85 -0.14 9.40
CA LEU A 163 -1.94 -0.85 10.06
C LEU A 163 -1.36 -2.08 10.74
N LEU A 164 -1.73 -2.30 12.00
CA LEU A 164 -1.20 -3.38 12.83
C LEU A 164 -2.13 -4.59 12.83
N ARG A 165 -1.56 -5.79 12.96
CA ARG A 165 -2.30 -7.06 13.08
C ARG A 165 -3.05 -7.13 14.41
N TYR A 166 -2.45 -6.61 15.49
CA TYR A 166 -2.98 -6.65 16.85
C TYR A 166 -2.53 -5.45 17.69
#